data_AF-A0A9E1N5H9-F1
#
_entry.id   AF-A0A9E1N5H9-F1
#
_cell.length_a   1.000
_cell.length_b   1.000
_cell.length_c   1.000
_cell.angle_alpha   90.00
_cell.angle_beta   90.00
_cell.angle_gamma   90.00
#
_symmetry.space_group_name_H-M   'P 1'
#
loop_
_entity.id
_entity.type
_entity.pdbx_description
1 polymer ?
#
loop_
_entity_poly.entity_id
_entity_poly.type
_entity_poly.pdbx_seq_one_letter_code
_entity_poly.pdbx_strand_id
1 'polypeptide(L)'
;MNISSLDEDSAKAYDLHLHEEIKKNLPNEGMELIKWMSSQLNETEDLKILVTAYIVNDQGKERQNIVLRMRVRESNLVVMGCFDIAMKDQLAAPIFDAIRGFIILPPDAEMNE
;
A
#
# COMPACT_ATOMS: atom_id res chain seq x y z
N MET A 1 -9.59 2.12 -10.26
CA MET A 1 -10.46 1.28 -9.41
C MET A 1 -10.84 2.06 -8.17
N ASN A 2 -12.11 2.06 -7.77
CA ASN A 2 -12.56 2.74 -6.55
C ASN A 2 -12.42 1.78 -5.35
N ILE A 3 -11.52 2.08 -4.41
CA ILE A 3 -11.29 1.21 -3.25
C ILE A 3 -12.49 1.20 -2.29
N SER A 4 -13.23 2.31 -2.20
CA SER A 4 -14.39 2.41 -1.29
C SER A 4 -15.53 1.45 -1.64
N SER A 5 -15.60 0.97 -2.89
CA SER A 5 -16.64 0.05 -3.33
C SER A 5 -16.23 -1.43 -3.24
N LEU A 6 -15.06 -1.76 -2.71
CA LEU A 6 -14.63 -3.15 -2.57
C LEU A 6 -15.34 -3.83 -1.42
N ASP A 7 -15.93 -4.98 -1.70
CA ASP A 7 -16.25 -6.02 -0.75
C ASP A 7 -15.09 -7.04 -0.66
N GLU A 8 -15.26 -8.07 0.16
CA GLU A 8 -14.21 -9.08 0.38
C GLU A 8 -13.86 -9.87 -0.89
N ASP A 9 -14.85 -10.23 -1.71
CA ASP A 9 -14.63 -11.03 -2.91
C ASP A 9 -13.98 -10.22 -4.03
N SER A 10 -14.44 -8.99 -4.24
CA SER A 10 -13.80 -8.05 -5.17
C SER A 10 -12.40 -7.65 -4.71
N ALA A 11 -12.14 -7.58 -3.40
CA ALA A 11 -10.78 -7.38 -2.88
C ALA A 11 -9.86 -8.56 -3.20
N LYS A 12 -10.34 -9.81 -3.09
CA LYS A 12 -9.58 -11.01 -3.49
C LYS A 12 -9.30 -11.04 -5.00
N ALA A 13 -10.31 -10.73 -5.83
CA ALA A 13 -10.13 -10.64 -7.27
C ALA A 13 -9.11 -9.55 -7.63
N TYR A 14 -9.14 -8.43 -6.91
CA TYR A 14 -8.19 -7.36 -7.11
C TYR A 14 -6.78 -7.70 -6.62
N ASP A 15 -6.64 -8.45 -5.52
CA ASP A 15 -5.35 -8.98 -5.05
C ASP A 15 -4.65 -9.77 -6.15
N LEU A 16 -5.39 -10.68 -6.79
CA LEU A 16 -4.86 -11.48 -7.89
C LEU A 16 -4.44 -10.59 -9.07
N HIS A 17 -5.26 -9.62 -9.45
CA HIS A 17 -4.91 -8.67 -10.50
C HIS A 17 -3.64 -7.87 -10.16
N LEU A 18 -3.52 -7.37 -8.93
CA LEU A 18 -2.34 -6.64 -8.47
C LEU A 18 -1.09 -7.51 -8.48
N HIS A 19 -1.19 -8.76 -8.06
CA HIS A 19 -0.09 -9.70 -8.09
C HIS A 19 0.44 -9.90 -9.52
N GLU A 20 -0.44 -10.16 -10.48
CA GLU A 20 -0.05 -10.35 -11.88
C GLU A 20 0.55 -9.09 -12.49
N GLU A 21 -0.03 -7.92 -12.25
CA GLU A 21 0.51 -6.64 -12.74
C GLU A 21 1.88 -6.34 -12.15
N ILE A 22 2.06 -6.50 -10.82
CA ILE A 22 3.35 -6.25 -10.16
C ILE A 22 4.41 -7.21 -10.67
N LYS A 23 4.10 -8.51 -10.73
CA LYS A 23 5.02 -9.54 -11.21
C LYS A 23 5.46 -9.29 -12.66
N LYS A 24 4.55 -8.80 -13.50
CA LYS A 24 4.84 -8.45 -14.90
C LYS A 24 5.71 -7.19 -15.02
N ASN A 25 5.52 -6.20 -14.15
CA ASN A 25 6.14 -4.87 -14.32
C ASN A 25 7.49 -4.72 -13.59
N LEU A 26 7.70 -5.39 -12.44
CA LEU A 26 8.95 -5.32 -11.68
C LEU A 26 10.23 -5.60 -12.51
N PRO A 27 10.25 -6.57 -13.43
CA PRO A 27 11.44 -6.82 -14.26
C PRO A 27 11.85 -5.62 -15.13
N ASN A 28 10.88 -4.79 -15.55
CA ASN A 28 11.16 -3.58 -16.34
C ASN A 28 11.88 -2.51 -15.50
N GLU A 29 11.80 -2.61 -14.18
CA GLU A 29 12.45 -1.73 -13.20
C GLU A 29 13.73 -2.37 -12.62
N GLY A 30 14.17 -3.52 -13.14
CA GLY A 30 15.34 -4.24 -12.63
C GLY A 30 15.11 -4.95 -11.29
N MET A 31 13.84 -5.19 -10.94
CA MET A 31 13.44 -5.86 -9.70
C MET A 31 12.80 -7.22 -9.96
N GLU A 32 12.88 -8.12 -8.98
CA GLU A 32 12.24 -9.44 -9.03
C GLU A 32 11.33 -9.63 -7.81
N LEU A 33 10.11 -10.12 -8.04
CA LEU A 33 9.19 -10.46 -6.95
C LEU A 33 9.66 -11.75 -6.24
N ILE A 34 10.02 -11.64 -4.97
CA ILE A 34 10.42 -12.77 -4.12
C ILE A 34 9.21 -13.36 -3.39
N LYS A 35 8.35 -12.51 -2.85
CA LYS A 35 7.20 -12.95 -2.06
C LYS A 35 6.02 -12.01 -2.18
N TRP A 36 4.86 -12.56 -2.52
CA TRP A 36 3.57 -11.90 -2.36
C TRP A 36 2.99 -12.23 -0.98
N MET A 37 2.55 -11.22 -0.22
CA MET A 37 1.94 -11.43 1.10
C MET A 37 0.41 -11.24 1.08
N SER A 38 -0.17 -11.11 -0.11
CA SER A 38 -1.57 -10.75 -0.35
C SER A 38 -1.97 -9.38 0.20
N SER A 39 -3.09 -8.89 -0.35
CA SER A 39 -3.70 -7.64 -0.01
C SER A 39 -4.78 -7.87 1.03
N GLN A 40 -4.80 -7.00 2.04
CA GLN A 40 -5.81 -6.99 3.09
C GLN A 40 -6.66 -5.72 2.97
N LEU A 41 -7.98 -5.92 2.86
CA LEU A 41 -8.94 -4.83 2.95
C LEU A 41 -9.16 -4.50 4.43
N ASN A 42 -8.82 -3.28 4.81
CA ASN A 42 -9.05 -2.74 6.15
C ASN A 42 -10.15 -1.69 6.04
N GLU A 43 -11.17 -1.81 6.90
CA GLU A 43 -12.34 -0.96 6.88
C GLU A 43 -12.59 -0.38 8.27
N THR A 44 -12.87 0.92 8.29
CA THR A 44 -13.35 1.71 9.44
C THR A 44 -14.66 2.35 9.02
N GLU A 45 -15.36 3.03 9.93
CA GLU A 45 -16.62 3.71 9.62
C GLU A 45 -16.47 4.75 8.49
N ASP A 46 -15.32 5.42 8.41
CA ASP A 46 -15.09 6.54 7.48
C ASP A 46 -14.17 6.21 6.31
N LEU A 47 -13.44 5.09 6.38
CA LEU A 47 -12.34 4.81 5.45
C LEU A 47 -12.16 3.33 5.17
N LYS A 48 -11.96 3.03 3.89
CA LYS A 48 -11.59 1.71 3.36
C LYS A 48 -10.23 1.80 2.68
N ILE A 49 -9.30 0.96 3.12
CA ILE A 49 -7.92 0.92 2.64
C ILE A 49 -7.59 -0.51 2.22
N LEU A 50 -7.07 -0.68 1.01
CA LEU A 50 -6.44 -1.92 0.58
C LEU A 50 -4.93 -1.83 0.82
N VAL A 51 -4.42 -2.66 1.70
CA VAL A 51 -3.00 -2.73 2.05
C VAL A 51 -2.39 -3.95 1.39
N THR A 52 -1.38 -3.77 0.54
CA THR A 52 -0.65 -4.84 -0.12
C THR A 52 0.79 -4.84 0.37
N ALA A 53 1.31 -5.99 0.80
CA ALA A 53 2.72 -6.14 1.12
C ALA A 53 3.39 -7.18 0.22
N TYR A 54 4.62 -6.90 -0.21
CA TYR A 54 5.41 -7.83 -1.02
C TYR A 54 6.90 -7.58 -0.85
N ILE A 55 7.70 -8.61 -1.08
CA ILE A 55 9.16 -8.56 -1.02
C ILE A 55 9.69 -8.64 -2.43
N VAL A 56 10.62 -7.74 -2.76
CA VAL A 56 11.36 -7.75 -4.02
C VAL A 56 12.84 -7.91 -3.77
N ASN A 57 13.54 -8.50 -4.73
CA ASN A 57 14.97 -8.35 -4.87
C ASN A 57 15.23 -7.15 -5.77
N ASP A 58 15.91 -6.13 -5.23
CA ASP A 58 16.35 -4.93 -5.94
C ASP A 58 17.88 -4.88 -5.90
N GLN A 59 18.52 -5.24 -7.02
CA GLN A 59 19.97 -5.23 -7.19
C GLN A 59 20.73 -6.01 -6.10
N GLY A 60 20.21 -7.18 -5.73
CA GLY A 60 20.83 -8.06 -4.71
C GLY A 60 20.44 -7.72 -3.27
N LYS A 61 19.50 -6.79 -3.07
CA LYS A 61 18.94 -6.46 -1.75
C LYS A 61 17.48 -6.83 -1.67
N GLU A 62 17.09 -7.54 -0.62
CA GLU A 62 15.68 -7.80 -0.34
C GLU A 62 15.03 -6.57 0.29
N ARG A 63 13.99 -6.06 -0.36
CA ARG A 63 13.21 -4.92 0.12
C ARG A 63 11.76 -5.31 0.31
N GLN A 64 11.22 -4.95 1.46
CA GLN A 64 9.80 -5.09 1.73
C GLN A 64 9.09 -3.81 1.32
N ASN A 65 8.12 -3.96 0.42
CA ASN A 65 7.22 -2.91 -0.02
C ASN A 65 5.88 -3.05 0.69
N ILE A 66 5.30 -1.91 1.05
CA ILE A 66 3.95 -1.80 1.62
C ILE A 66 3.23 -0.72 0.84
N VAL A 67 2.14 -1.07 0.18
CA VAL A 67 1.36 -0.17 -0.68
C VAL A 67 -0.05 -0.06 -0.14
N LEU A 68 -0.46 1.15 0.18
CA LEU A 68 -1.80 1.48 0.62
C LEU A 68 -2.54 2.13 -0.53
N ARG A 69 -3.73 1.62 -0.83
CA ARG A 69 -4.64 2.20 -1.81
C ARG A 69 -5.92 2.58 -1.10
N MET A 70 -6.35 3.82 -1.26
CA MET A 70 -7.59 4.31 -0.68
C MET A 70 -8.23 5.34 -1.60
N ARG A 71 -9.51 5.60 -1.38
CA ARG A 71 -10.23 6.70 -2.01
C ARG A 71 -10.35 7.82 -0.99
N VAL A 72 -9.88 9.00 -1.36
CA VAL A 72 -10.06 10.21 -0.57
C VAL A 72 -10.96 11.14 -1.37
N ARG A 73 -12.24 11.21 -0.98
CA ARG A 73 -13.28 11.97 -1.69
C ARG A 73 -13.38 11.52 -3.16
N GLU A 74 -13.03 12.42 -4.08
CA GLU A 74 -13.04 12.19 -5.52
C GLU A 74 -11.66 11.80 -6.09
N SER A 75 -10.67 11.57 -5.25
CA SER A 75 -9.30 11.21 -5.65
C SER A 75 -8.89 9.82 -5.18
N ASN A 76 -8.12 9.11 -6.00
CA ASN A 76 -7.47 7.87 -5.58
C ASN A 76 -6.10 8.23 -5.01
N LEU A 77 -5.83 7.79 -3.79
CA LEU A 77 -4.54 7.99 -3.14
C LEU A 77 -3.82 6.65 -3.05
N VAL A 78 -2.55 6.66 -3.45
CA VAL A 78 -1.63 5.53 -3.29
C VAL A 78 -0.45 6.00 -2.45
N VAL A 79 -0.20 5.32 -1.34
CA VAL A 79 0.98 5.56 -0.50
C VAL A 79 1.86 4.32 -0.53
N MET A 80 3.15 4.51 -0.77
CA MET A 80 4.12 3.43 -0.90
C MET A 80 5.23 3.63 0.13
N GLY A 81 5.44 2.64 0.98
CA GLY A 81 6.59 2.52 1.86
C GLY A 81 7.49 1.38 1.41
N CYS A 82 8.80 1.54 1.57
CA CYS A 82 9.78 0.53 1.24
C CYS A 82 10.94 0.57 2.25
N PHE A 83 11.42 -0.59 2.67
CA PHE A 83 12.61 -0.70 3.51
C PHE A 83 13.42 -1.96 3.20
N ASP A 84 14.73 -1.90 3.47
CA ASP A 84 15.62 -3.05 3.42
C ASP A 84 15.25 -4.03 4.55
N ILE A 85 15.01 -5.29 4.21
CA ILE A 85 14.63 -6.32 5.18
C ILE A 85 15.74 -6.53 6.23
N ALA A 86 17.01 -6.30 5.87
CA ALA A 86 18.11 -6.32 6.83
C ALA A 86 17.95 -5.29 7.97
N MET A 87 17.15 -4.24 7.75
CA MET A 87 16.86 -3.19 8.72
C MET A 87 15.44 -3.30 9.32
N LYS A 88 14.72 -4.41 9.11
CA LYS A 88 13.32 -4.55 9.53
C LYS A 88 13.07 -4.21 11.00
N ASP A 89 13.96 -4.63 11.90
CA ASP A 89 13.77 -4.45 13.34
C ASP A 89 13.88 -2.98 13.76
N GLN A 90 14.52 -2.15 12.92
CA GLN A 90 14.66 -0.71 13.13
C GLN A 90 13.60 0.09 12.37
N LEU A 91 13.23 -0.35 11.16
CA LEU A 91 12.44 0.44 10.21
C LEU A 91 10.97 0.03 10.10
N ALA A 92 10.63 -1.23 10.40
CA ALA A 92 9.26 -1.70 10.24
C ALA A 92 8.30 -0.90 11.13
N ALA A 93 8.57 -0.83 12.44
CA ALA A 93 7.69 -0.12 13.37
C ALA A 93 7.53 1.37 13.02
N PRO A 94 8.60 2.16 12.80
CA PRO A 94 8.46 3.56 12.39
C PRO A 94 7.67 3.77 11.09
N ILE A 95 7.85 2.89 10.09
CA ILE A 95 7.11 2.98 8.82
C ILE A 95 5.64 2.65 9.03
N PHE A 96 5.32 1.60 9.78
CA PHE A 96 3.94 1.28 10.12
C PHE A 96 3.28 2.37 10.96
N ASP A 97 3.99 2.99 11.88
CA ASP A 97 3.46 4.07 12.71
C ASP A 97 3.26 5.36 11.89
N ALA A 98 4.17 5.68 10.97
CA ALA A 98 3.97 6.78 10.01
C ALA A 98 2.73 6.53 9.13
N ILE A 99 2.55 5.28 8.68
CA ILE A 99 1.38 4.87 7.91
C ILE A 99 0.09 4.99 8.72
N ARG A 100 0.09 4.54 9.98
CA ARG A 100 -1.06 4.67 10.89
C ARG A 100 -1.39 6.12 11.23
N GLY A 101 -0.38 6.98 11.27
CA GLY A 101 -0.53 8.40 11.57
C GLY A 101 -1.10 9.23 10.43
N PHE A 102 -1.37 8.64 9.25
CA PHE A 102 -1.97 9.39 8.15
C PHE A 102 -3.38 9.85 8.50
N ILE A 103 -3.54 11.17 8.55
CA ILE A 103 -4.83 11.84 8.66
C ILE A 103 -5.16 12.51 7.33
N ILE A 104 -6.38 12.33 6.87
CA ILE A 104 -6.91 13.08 5.74
C ILE A 104 -7.50 14.36 6.32
N LEU A 105 -6.82 15.48 6.12
CA LEU A 105 -7.35 16.77 6.52
C LEU A 105 -8.49 17.16 5.57
N PRO A 106 -9.59 17.76 6.07
CA PRO A 106 -10.48 18.53 5.20
C PRO A 106 -9.66 19.65 4.53
N PRO A 107 -9.92 20.02 3.26
CA PRO A 107 -9.39 21.22 2.68
C PRO A 107 -9.93 22.34 3.53
N ASP A 108 -9.02 23.03 4.20
CA ASP A 108 -9.20 24.22 5.00
C ASP A 108 -10.62 24.32 5.58
N ALA A 109 -10.81 23.74 6.77
CA ALA A 109 -11.64 24.46 7.73
C ALA A 109 -11.03 25.86 7.77
N GLU A 110 -11.75 26.83 7.21
CA GLU A 110 -11.32 28.21 6.99
C GLU A 110 -10.26 28.58 8.03
N MET A 111 -9.01 28.77 7.57
CA MET A 111 -8.01 29.47 8.35
C MET A 111 -8.53 30.90 8.53
N ASN A 112 -9.42 31.06 9.51
CA ASN A 112 -9.90 32.34 9.97
C ASN A 112 -8.72 32.99 10.70
N GLU A 113 -8.06 33.90 9.98
CA GLU A 113 -7.19 34.94 10.53
C GLU A 113 -7.92 35.79 11.58
#